data_AF-A0AAV5WXT7-F1
#
_entry.id   AF-A0AAV5WXT7-F1
#
_cell.length_a   1.000
_cell.length_b   1.000
_cell.length_c   1.000
_cell.angle_alpha   90.00
_cell.angle_beta   90.00
_cell.angle_gamma   90.00
#
_symmetry.space_group_name_H-M   'P 1'
#
loop_
_entity.id
_entity.type
_entity.pdbx_description
1 polymer ?
#
loop_
_entity_poly.entity_id
_entity_poly.type
_entity_poly.pdbx_seq_one_letter_code
_entity_poly.pdbx_strand_id
1 'polypeptide(L)'
;MQYEGPLRERRKATTPLLQRIKTEHKISIERRREQELQIVTKGAGHSRFPHPTEVMYNVRESTCYEIFNIFVAESYDFFKHAFPAFQKLPENEKDLIFKDYIGKFSMVECYYRTRQLWGGVGRFIMCSVTTCYDVNLTDPEFLPSSNSANAKFLLSSARAYADDQNEVFMPIFNRSKLVEREFYALIVLVMGELDTSCGVSEEALVLLDRYRQEALEGLQCYYQNELGLTDFSTRIGNLMSLNHAIQECKSL
;
A
#
# COMPACT_ATOMS: atom_id res chain seq x y z
N MET A 1 -59.29 -9.79 -7.01
CA MET A 1 -58.25 -8.79 -7.32
C MET A 1 -57.01 -9.13 -6.49
N GLN A 2 -56.00 -9.73 -7.10
CA GLN A 2 -54.71 -9.97 -6.42
C GLN A 2 -53.86 -8.71 -6.60
N TYR A 3 -53.45 -8.12 -5.48
CA TYR A 3 -52.56 -6.96 -5.46
C TYR A 3 -51.12 -7.44 -5.62
N GLU A 4 -50.55 -7.26 -6.81
CA GLU A 4 -49.11 -7.39 -7.04
C GLU A 4 -48.45 -6.14 -6.45
N GLY A 5 -47.89 -6.28 -5.24
CA GLY A 5 -47.14 -5.21 -4.59
C GLY A 5 -45.98 -4.72 -5.47
N PRO A 6 -45.44 -3.51 -5.19
CA PRO A 6 -44.46 -2.87 -6.05
C PRO A 6 -43.26 -3.79 -6.28
N LEU A 7 -42.99 -4.06 -7.55
CA LEU A 7 -41.83 -4.80 -8.04
C LEU A 7 -40.59 -4.23 -7.35
N ARG A 8 -40.04 -4.95 -6.37
CA ARG A 8 -38.75 -4.60 -5.77
C ARG A 8 -37.74 -4.56 -6.91
N GLU A 9 -37.27 -3.36 -7.25
CA GLU A 9 -36.14 -3.20 -8.16
C GLU A 9 -35.02 -4.11 -7.67
N ARG A 10 -34.63 -5.06 -8.52
CA ARG A 10 -33.47 -5.92 -8.29
C ARG A 10 -32.25 -5.00 -8.28
N ARG A 11 -31.88 -4.49 -7.09
CA ARG A 11 -30.59 -3.82 -6.88
C ARG A 11 -29.53 -4.79 -7.40
N LYS A 12 -28.76 -4.36 -8.41
CA LYS A 12 -27.59 -5.11 -8.87
C LYS A 12 -26.73 -5.40 -7.64
N ALA A 13 -26.34 -6.65 -7.44
CA ALA A 13 -25.48 -7.01 -6.33
C ALA A 13 -24.17 -6.23 -6.47
N THR A 14 -23.96 -5.25 -5.58
CA THR A 14 -22.72 -4.48 -5.54
C THR A 14 -21.60 -5.42 -5.11
N THR A 15 -20.53 -5.51 -5.91
CA THR A 15 -19.33 -6.26 -5.52
C THR A 15 -18.83 -5.74 -4.17
N PRO A 16 -18.60 -6.59 -3.15
CA PRO A 16 -18.08 -6.15 -1.85
C PRO A 16 -16.78 -5.35 -2.00
N LEU A 17 -16.62 -4.28 -1.23
CA LEU A 17 -15.47 -3.35 -1.31
C LEU A 17 -14.12 -4.08 -1.35
N LEU A 18 -13.88 -4.99 -0.40
CA LEU A 18 -12.61 -5.71 -0.30
C LEU A 18 -12.34 -6.61 -1.52
N GLN A 19 -13.38 -7.15 -2.14
CA GLN A 19 -13.24 -7.94 -3.37
C GLN A 19 -12.91 -7.05 -4.57
N ARG A 20 -13.51 -5.86 -4.66
CA ARG A 20 -13.15 -4.88 -5.69
C ARG A 20 -11.69 -4.45 -5.54
N ILE A 21 -11.28 -4.07 -4.33
CA ILE A 21 -9.89 -3.70 -4.04
C ILE A 21 -8.92 -4.82 -4.40
N LYS A 22 -9.24 -6.06 -4.02
CA LYS A 22 -8.45 -7.23 -4.40
C LYS A 22 -8.25 -7.34 -5.91
N THR A 23 -9.33 -7.22 -6.68
CA THR A 23 -9.30 -7.32 -8.15
C THR A 23 -8.46 -6.20 -8.75
N GLU A 24 -8.76 -4.94 -8.41
CA GLU A 24 -8.06 -3.79 -8.98
C GLU A 24 -6.58 -3.74 -8.57
N HIS A 25 -6.27 -4.15 -7.33
CA HIS A 25 -4.89 -4.23 -6.84
C HIS A 25 -4.08 -5.24 -7.65
N LYS A 26 -4.64 -6.43 -7.92
CA LYS A 26 -3.96 -7.45 -8.74
C LYS A 26 -3.70 -6.97 -10.16
N ILE A 27 -4.70 -6.33 -10.78
CA ILE A 27 -4.55 -5.75 -12.12
C ILE A 27 -3.43 -4.69 -12.13
N SER A 28 -3.41 -3.79 -11.14
CA SER A 28 -2.36 -2.77 -10.99
C SER A 28 -0.97 -3.40 -10.84
N ILE A 29 -0.83 -4.43 -10.00
CA ILE A 29 0.43 -5.17 -9.82
C ILE A 29 0.91 -5.81 -11.12
N GLU A 30 0.03 -6.43 -11.90
CA GLU A 30 0.39 -7.07 -13.17
C GLU A 30 0.88 -6.05 -14.19
N ARG A 31 0.15 -4.94 -14.39
CA ARG A 31 0.55 -3.86 -15.31
C ARG A 31 1.87 -3.22 -14.89
N ARG A 32 2.04 -2.94 -13.60
CA ARG A 32 3.31 -2.43 -13.06
C ARG A 32 4.45 -3.40 -13.27
N ARG A 33 4.26 -4.70 -13.02
CA ARG A 33 5.29 -5.72 -13.25
C ARG A 33 5.79 -5.68 -14.68
N GLU A 34 4.88 -5.64 -15.66
CA GLU A 34 5.24 -5.58 -17.07
C GLU A 34 6.06 -4.33 -17.40
N GLN A 35 5.59 -3.15 -17.00
CA GLN A 35 6.25 -1.87 -17.28
C GLN A 35 7.61 -1.75 -16.58
N GLU A 36 7.68 -2.11 -15.29
CA GLU A 36 8.92 -2.05 -14.52
C GLU A 36 9.97 -3.04 -15.07
N LEU A 37 9.58 -4.25 -15.48
CA LEU A 37 10.50 -5.21 -16.10
C LEU A 37 11.11 -4.66 -17.39
N GLN A 38 10.36 -3.90 -18.19
CA GLN A 38 10.91 -3.28 -19.40
C GLN A 38 12.01 -2.27 -19.07
N ILE A 39 11.86 -1.48 -17.99
CA ILE A 39 12.89 -0.55 -17.53
C ILE A 39 14.12 -1.32 -17.06
N VAL A 40 13.92 -2.28 -16.15
CA VAL A 40 15.00 -3.01 -15.49
C VAL A 40 15.81 -3.86 -16.49
N THR A 41 15.17 -4.40 -17.53
CA THR A 41 15.84 -5.19 -18.56
C THR A 41 16.55 -4.36 -19.63
N LYS A 42 16.06 -3.15 -19.92
CA LYS A 42 16.73 -2.20 -20.84
C LYS A 42 17.85 -1.42 -20.15
N GLY A 43 17.68 -1.13 -18.87
CA GLY A 43 18.64 -0.39 -18.04
C GLY A 43 19.90 -1.23 -17.80
N ALA A 44 21.06 -0.68 -18.13
CA ALA A 44 22.32 -1.32 -17.79
C ALA A 44 22.50 -1.34 -16.26
N GLY A 45 22.94 -2.47 -15.71
CA GLY A 45 23.49 -2.54 -14.36
C GLY A 45 22.57 -3.04 -13.24
N HIS A 46 21.34 -3.47 -13.52
CA HIS A 46 20.55 -4.19 -12.51
C HIS A 46 21.11 -5.58 -12.25
N SER A 47 21.39 -5.86 -10.99
CA SER A 47 21.81 -7.17 -10.49
C SER A 47 20.60 -7.90 -9.93
N ARG A 48 20.44 -9.17 -10.32
CA ARG A 48 19.39 -10.03 -9.78
C ARG A 48 19.75 -10.45 -8.36
N PHE A 49 18.82 -10.32 -7.43
CA PHE A 49 18.96 -10.93 -6.10
C PHE A 49 18.60 -12.43 -6.15
N PRO A 50 19.32 -13.27 -5.38
CA PRO A 50 19.01 -14.69 -5.32
C PRO A 50 17.69 -14.91 -4.55
N HIS A 51 16.62 -15.20 -5.28
CA HIS A 51 15.36 -15.70 -4.73
C HIS A 51 15.01 -17.04 -5.40
N PRO A 52 14.58 -18.07 -4.65
CA PRO A 52 14.38 -19.42 -5.20
C PRO A 52 13.30 -19.48 -6.30
N THR A 53 12.24 -18.71 -6.17
CA THR A 53 11.06 -18.81 -7.05
C THR A 53 10.75 -17.55 -7.85
N GLU A 54 11.39 -16.42 -7.56
CA GLU A 54 11.00 -15.13 -8.10
C GLU A 54 12.22 -14.42 -8.69
N VAL A 55 11.95 -13.50 -9.60
CA VAL A 55 12.98 -12.68 -10.24
C VAL A 55 12.87 -11.29 -9.63
N MET A 56 13.83 -10.95 -8.77
CA MET A 56 13.92 -9.64 -8.11
C MET A 56 15.25 -8.99 -8.45
N TYR A 57 15.21 -7.69 -8.65
CA TYR A 57 16.38 -6.89 -9.00
C TYR A 57 16.72 -5.91 -7.90
N ASN A 58 17.97 -5.50 -7.80
CA ASN A 58 18.31 -4.34 -7.00
C ASN A 58 17.68 -3.08 -7.61
N VAL A 59 17.22 -2.17 -6.76
CA VAL A 59 16.88 -0.81 -7.22
C VAL A 59 18.16 -0.08 -7.64
N ARG A 60 18.07 0.84 -8.59
CA ARG A 60 19.19 1.67 -9.06
C ARG A 60 18.73 3.12 -9.12
N GLU A 61 19.61 4.06 -8.81
CA GLU A 61 19.30 5.50 -8.88
C GLU A 61 18.86 5.91 -10.28
N SER A 62 19.54 5.40 -11.32
CA SER A 62 19.26 5.75 -12.71
C SER A 62 17.84 5.38 -13.19
N THR A 63 17.18 4.42 -12.52
CA THR A 63 15.84 3.94 -12.91
C THR A 63 14.78 4.17 -11.83
N CYS A 64 15.15 4.67 -10.64
CA CYS A 64 14.22 4.77 -9.51
C CYS A 64 13.06 5.72 -9.81
N TYR A 65 13.33 6.86 -10.47
CA TYR A 65 12.32 7.84 -10.83
C TYR A 65 11.34 7.30 -11.87
N GLU A 66 11.81 6.57 -12.88
CA GLU A 66 10.93 5.98 -13.90
C GLU A 66 10.02 4.90 -13.28
N ILE A 67 10.56 4.04 -12.42
CA ILE A 67 9.80 3.04 -11.67
C ILE A 67 8.78 3.71 -10.73
N PHE A 68 9.17 4.80 -10.07
CA PHE A 68 8.27 5.55 -9.19
C PHE A 68 7.14 6.23 -9.97
N ASN A 69 7.41 6.76 -11.17
CA ASN A 69 6.38 7.33 -12.02
C ASN A 69 5.35 6.28 -12.46
N ILE A 70 5.81 5.06 -12.80
CA ILE A 70 4.91 3.93 -13.05
C ILE A 70 4.05 3.64 -11.81
N PHE A 71 4.66 3.58 -10.63
CA PHE A 71 3.93 3.35 -9.39
C PHE A 71 2.85 4.41 -9.16
N VAL A 72 3.16 5.69 -9.31
CA VAL A 72 2.20 6.79 -9.12
C VAL A 72 1.05 6.69 -10.13
N ALA A 73 1.36 6.49 -11.42
CA ALA A 73 0.34 6.41 -12.46
C ALA A 73 -0.61 5.22 -12.24
N GLU A 74 -0.05 4.04 -12.00
CA GLU A 74 -0.82 2.81 -11.80
C GLU A 74 -1.59 2.80 -10.47
N SER A 75 -1.06 3.47 -9.45
CA SER A 75 -1.77 3.66 -8.17
C SER A 75 -2.92 4.65 -8.29
N TYR A 76 -2.78 5.70 -9.11
CA TYR A 76 -3.87 6.63 -9.37
C TYR A 76 -4.99 5.95 -10.16
N ASP A 77 -4.64 5.11 -11.12
CA ASP A 77 -5.63 4.26 -11.81
C ASP A 77 -6.30 3.27 -10.87
N PHE A 78 -5.54 2.56 -10.04
CA PHE A 78 -6.11 1.72 -8.98
C PHE A 78 -7.09 2.51 -8.10
N PHE A 79 -6.69 3.69 -7.62
CA PHE A 79 -7.52 4.56 -6.78
C PHE A 79 -8.86 4.90 -7.44
N LYS A 80 -8.83 5.28 -8.73
CA LYS A 80 -10.04 5.65 -9.49
C LYS A 80 -11.03 4.48 -9.64
N HIS A 81 -10.53 3.26 -9.83
CA HIS A 81 -11.38 2.06 -10.04
C HIS A 81 -11.80 1.40 -8.72
N ALA A 82 -10.93 1.41 -7.70
CA ALA A 82 -11.20 0.85 -6.39
C ALA A 82 -12.16 1.73 -5.56
N PHE A 83 -12.18 3.05 -5.79
CA PHE A 83 -12.99 4.03 -5.05
C PHE A 83 -13.85 4.90 -5.99
N PRO A 84 -14.77 4.30 -6.75
CA PRO A 84 -15.52 5.00 -7.80
C PRO A 84 -16.41 6.15 -7.28
N ALA A 85 -16.73 6.19 -5.98
CA ALA A 85 -17.51 7.29 -5.43
C ALA A 85 -16.76 8.61 -5.42
N PHE A 86 -15.42 8.58 -5.37
CA PHE A 86 -14.61 9.79 -5.47
C PHE A 86 -14.69 10.45 -6.84
N GLN A 87 -15.16 9.76 -7.89
CA GLN A 87 -15.36 10.39 -9.21
C GLN A 87 -16.36 11.55 -9.20
N LYS A 88 -17.17 11.66 -8.14
CA LYS A 88 -18.10 12.77 -7.93
C LYS A 88 -17.43 14.01 -7.34
N LEU A 89 -16.26 13.85 -6.73
CA LEU A 89 -15.51 14.95 -6.12
C LEU A 89 -14.81 15.79 -7.21
N PRO A 90 -14.57 17.08 -6.93
CA PRO A 90 -13.68 17.92 -7.73
C PRO A 90 -12.28 17.30 -7.92
N GLU A 91 -11.63 17.55 -9.06
CA GLU A 91 -10.30 16.99 -9.37
C GLU A 91 -9.25 17.35 -8.33
N ASN A 92 -9.25 18.60 -7.86
CA ASN A 92 -8.34 19.06 -6.81
C ASN A 92 -8.49 18.28 -5.50
N GLU A 93 -9.71 17.89 -5.12
CA GLU A 93 -9.92 17.08 -3.91
C GLU A 93 -9.45 15.64 -4.10
N LYS A 94 -9.71 15.05 -5.27
CA LYS A 94 -9.16 13.72 -5.61
C LYS A 94 -7.64 13.71 -5.55
N ASP A 95 -7.00 14.74 -6.09
CA ASP A 95 -5.54 14.91 -6.06
C ASP A 95 -5.02 15.05 -4.64
N LEU A 96 -5.69 15.83 -3.78
CA LEU A 96 -5.28 16.01 -2.37
C LEU A 96 -5.36 14.68 -1.61
N ILE A 97 -6.49 13.97 -1.73
CA ILE A 97 -6.69 12.66 -1.09
C ILE A 97 -5.62 11.68 -1.59
N PHE A 98 -5.39 11.63 -2.90
CA PHE A 98 -4.43 10.69 -3.49
C PHE A 98 -2.98 11.01 -3.08
N LYS A 99 -2.59 12.28 -3.06
CA LYS A 99 -1.25 12.73 -2.60
C LYS A 99 -1.01 12.37 -1.14
N ASP A 100 -2.02 12.53 -0.28
CA ASP A 100 -1.93 12.10 1.11
C ASP A 100 -1.78 10.57 1.24
N TYR A 101 -2.56 9.85 0.43
CA TYR A 101 -2.69 8.40 0.47
C TYR A 101 -1.46 7.63 -0.07
N ILE A 102 -0.85 8.10 -1.17
CA ILE A 102 0.10 7.32 -1.97
C ILE A 102 1.34 6.86 -1.18
N GLY A 103 1.85 7.68 -0.26
CA GLY A 103 2.98 7.30 0.59
C GLY A 103 2.65 6.15 1.54
N LYS A 104 1.47 6.21 2.18
CA LYS A 104 0.97 5.16 3.09
C LYS A 104 0.67 3.88 2.34
N PHE A 105 0.05 3.99 1.16
CA PHE A 105 -0.20 2.86 0.29
C PHE A 105 1.10 2.16 -0.12
N SER A 106 2.11 2.91 -0.55
CA SER A 106 3.43 2.39 -0.89
C SER A 106 4.05 1.62 0.28
N MET A 107 4.04 2.20 1.48
CA MET A 107 4.57 1.57 2.68
C MET A 107 3.87 0.24 2.98
N VAL A 108 2.54 0.23 3.03
CA VAL A 108 1.74 -0.98 3.30
C VAL A 108 2.03 -2.08 2.28
N GLU A 109 2.05 -1.72 0.99
CA GLU A 109 2.30 -2.65 -0.09
C GLU A 109 3.72 -3.23 -0.05
N CYS A 110 4.73 -2.39 0.11
CA CYS A 110 6.13 -2.79 0.15
C CYS A 110 6.38 -3.77 1.30
N TYR A 111 5.92 -3.47 2.52
CA TYR A 111 6.11 -4.36 3.67
C TYR A 111 5.30 -5.65 3.56
N TYR A 112 4.05 -5.58 3.11
CA TYR A 112 3.24 -6.78 2.90
C TYR A 112 3.88 -7.73 1.88
N ARG A 113 4.30 -7.20 0.73
CA ARG A 113 4.95 -8.01 -0.33
C ARG A 113 6.31 -8.52 0.10
N THR A 114 7.09 -7.74 0.85
CA THR A 114 8.34 -8.19 1.45
C THR A 114 8.11 -9.42 2.31
N ARG A 115 7.11 -9.40 3.21
CA ARG A 115 6.76 -10.56 4.03
C ARG A 115 6.31 -11.76 3.20
N GLN A 116 5.45 -11.54 2.21
CA GLN A 116 4.95 -12.64 1.35
C GLN A 116 6.11 -13.32 0.59
N LEU A 117 7.07 -12.53 0.14
CA LEU A 117 8.17 -13.03 -0.66
C LEU A 117 9.28 -13.68 0.18
N TRP A 118 9.72 -13.00 1.24
CA TRP A 118 10.90 -13.39 2.02
C TRP A 118 10.57 -14.07 3.36
N GLY A 119 9.29 -14.24 3.69
CA GLY A 119 8.83 -14.78 4.98
C GLY A 119 8.96 -13.80 6.16
N GLY A 120 9.47 -12.58 5.92
CA GLY A 120 9.68 -11.55 6.92
C GLY A 120 10.42 -10.33 6.35
N VAL A 121 10.49 -9.26 7.12
CA VAL A 121 11.29 -8.08 6.80
C VAL A 121 12.61 -8.26 7.53
N GLY A 122 13.63 -8.70 6.80
CA GLY A 122 14.96 -8.95 7.34
C GLY A 122 15.98 -8.24 6.48
N ARG A 123 16.64 -9.01 5.61
CA ARG A 123 17.68 -8.50 4.74
C ARG A 123 17.16 -7.66 3.57
N PHE A 124 16.05 -8.08 2.95
CA PHE A 124 15.54 -7.45 1.73
C PHE A 124 14.22 -6.74 2.00
N ILE A 125 14.05 -5.56 1.41
CA ILE A 125 12.81 -4.80 1.45
C ILE A 125 12.43 -4.43 0.02
N MET A 126 11.19 -4.74 -0.36
CA MET A 126 10.64 -4.39 -1.67
C MET A 126 10.53 -2.87 -1.80
N CYS A 127 10.98 -2.33 -2.94
CA CYS A 127 10.75 -0.93 -3.33
C CYS A 127 9.63 -0.79 -4.36
N SER A 128 9.46 -1.81 -5.19
CA SER A 128 8.50 -1.81 -6.29
C SER A 128 7.97 -3.22 -6.56
N VAL A 129 7.28 -3.45 -7.69
CA VAL A 129 6.83 -4.81 -8.06
C VAL A 129 8.00 -5.75 -8.36
N THR A 130 9.08 -5.21 -8.91
CA THR A 130 10.19 -5.99 -9.46
C THR A 130 11.54 -5.71 -8.78
N THR A 131 11.60 -4.67 -7.95
CA THR A 131 12.85 -4.24 -7.29
C THR A 131 12.76 -4.31 -5.77
N CYS A 132 13.90 -4.60 -5.16
CA CYS A 132 14.13 -4.49 -3.73
C CYS A 132 15.51 -3.87 -3.44
N TYR A 133 15.75 -3.50 -2.19
CA TYR A 133 17.08 -3.17 -1.69
C TYR A 133 17.44 -4.10 -0.54
N ASP A 134 18.75 -4.26 -0.33
CA ASP A 134 19.31 -5.00 0.79
C ASP A 134 19.66 -4.00 1.88
N VAL A 135 19.03 -4.12 3.05
CA VAL A 135 19.24 -3.20 4.19
C VAL A 135 20.68 -3.26 4.71
N ASN A 136 21.37 -4.38 4.49
CA ASN A 136 22.74 -4.59 4.94
C ASN A 136 23.76 -4.11 3.90
N LEU A 137 23.37 -3.85 2.65
CA LEU A 137 24.28 -3.30 1.65
C LEU A 137 24.58 -1.85 2.03
N THR A 138 25.78 -1.63 2.58
CA THR A 138 26.44 -0.33 2.71
C THR A 138 27.03 0.15 1.38
N ASP A 139 26.55 -0.38 0.26
CA ASP A 139 27.27 -0.31 -1.00
C ASP A 139 27.29 1.12 -1.56
N PRO A 140 28.46 1.74 -1.73
CA PRO A 140 28.58 3.05 -2.35
C PRO A 140 28.02 3.10 -3.79
N GLU A 141 27.74 1.96 -4.43
CA GLU A 141 27.03 1.93 -5.73
C GLU A 141 25.58 2.46 -5.70
N PHE A 142 24.96 2.54 -4.52
CA PHE A 142 23.64 3.17 -4.34
C PHE A 142 23.71 4.68 -4.16
N LEU A 143 24.91 5.23 -3.96
CA LEU A 143 25.10 6.66 -3.84
C LEU A 143 25.38 7.24 -5.22
N PRO A 144 24.84 8.44 -5.54
CA PRO A 144 25.29 9.18 -6.70
C PRO A 144 26.81 9.27 -6.64
N SER A 145 27.45 8.93 -7.76
CA SER A 145 28.90 8.88 -8.02
C SER A 145 29.73 10.10 -7.56
N SER A 146 29.10 11.10 -6.95
CA SER A 146 29.79 12.16 -6.21
C SER A 146 30.45 11.61 -4.95
N ASN A 147 31.77 11.49 -5.01
CA ASN A 147 32.70 11.18 -3.93
C ASN A 147 32.73 12.29 -2.85
N SER A 148 31.57 12.81 -2.45
CA SER A 148 31.42 13.95 -1.55
C SER A 148 31.16 13.47 -0.14
N ALA A 149 31.73 14.16 0.86
CA ALA A 149 31.45 13.91 2.28
C ALA A 149 29.93 13.94 2.59
N ASN A 150 29.15 14.67 1.78
CA ASN A 150 27.70 14.76 1.88
C ASN A 150 27.00 13.41 1.60
N ALA A 151 27.52 12.58 0.69
CA ALA A 151 26.93 11.29 0.36
C ALA A 151 26.93 10.33 1.55
N LYS A 152 28.05 10.28 2.30
CA LYS A 152 28.15 9.47 3.52
C LYS A 152 27.22 9.99 4.61
N PHE A 153 27.15 11.31 4.80
CA PHE A 153 26.25 11.93 5.75
C PHE A 153 24.78 11.61 5.41
N LEU A 154 24.36 11.82 4.16
CA LEU A 154 23.01 11.50 3.70
C LEU A 154 22.66 10.02 3.91
N LEU A 155 23.59 9.10 3.59
CA LEU A 155 23.39 7.67 3.85
C LEU A 155 23.22 7.37 5.34
N SER A 156 24.06 7.96 6.19
CA SER A 156 23.96 7.76 7.64
C SER A 156 22.65 8.32 8.20
N SER A 157 22.21 9.48 7.71
CA SER A 157 20.94 10.10 8.14
C SER A 157 19.74 9.29 7.64
N ALA A 158 19.75 8.84 6.39
CA ALA A 158 18.69 7.98 5.85
C ALA A 158 18.61 6.64 6.58
N ARG A 159 19.75 6.06 6.96
CA ARG A 159 19.81 4.83 7.75
C ARG A 159 19.28 5.06 9.17
N ALA A 160 19.77 6.09 9.87
CA ALA A 160 19.30 6.41 11.21
C ALA A 160 17.77 6.63 11.21
N TYR A 161 17.26 7.41 10.24
CA TYR A 161 15.82 7.60 10.07
C TYR A 161 15.09 6.27 9.82
N ALA A 162 15.60 5.41 8.93
CA ALA A 162 14.99 4.11 8.68
C ALA A 162 15.03 3.19 9.90
N ASP A 163 16.11 3.22 10.69
CA ASP A 163 16.26 2.44 11.92
C ASP A 163 15.27 2.90 12.99
N ASP A 164 15.14 4.21 13.21
CA ASP A 164 14.18 4.81 14.15
C ASP A 164 12.73 4.43 13.76
N GLN A 165 12.41 4.53 12.46
CA GLN A 165 11.10 4.13 11.93
C GLN A 165 10.84 2.63 12.14
N ASN A 166 11.83 1.80 11.86
CA ASN A 166 11.72 0.35 11.99
C ASN A 166 11.57 -0.08 13.45
N GLU A 167 12.21 0.60 14.40
CA GLU A 167 12.09 0.28 15.83
C GLU A 167 10.64 0.36 16.31
N VAL A 168 9.86 1.31 15.78
CA VAL A 168 8.43 1.48 16.11
C VAL A 168 7.54 0.60 15.24
N PHE A 169 7.73 0.66 13.91
CA PHE A 169 6.83 0.03 12.94
C PHE A 169 6.93 -1.50 12.94
N MET A 170 8.15 -2.05 12.96
CA MET A 170 8.37 -3.48 12.74
C MET A 170 7.76 -4.38 13.80
N PRO A 171 7.84 -4.08 15.11
CA PRO A 171 7.19 -4.89 16.14
C PRO A 171 5.67 -4.97 15.94
N ILE A 172 5.02 -3.85 15.57
CA ILE A 172 3.58 -3.76 15.34
C ILE A 172 3.21 -4.54 14.08
N PHE A 173 3.96 -4.33 12.99
CA PHE A 173 3.76 -5.05 11.73
C PHE A 173 3.95 -6.56 11.90
N ASN A 174 4.92 -7.01 12.69
CA ASN A 174 5.16 -8.45 12.97
C ASN A 174 4.08 -9.07 13.84
N ARG A 175 3.54 -8.32 14.81
CA ARG A 175 2.43 -8.77 15.65
C ARG A 175 1.12 -8.93 14.87
N SER A 176 0.87 -8.08 13.88
CA SER A 176 -0.41 -8.07 13.16
C SER A 176 -0.66 -9.33 12.32
N LYS A 177 0.39 -10.02 11.87
CA LYS A 177 0.30 -11.24 11.03
C LYS A 177 -0.77 -11.10 9.93
N LEU A 178 -0.69 -9.98 9.20
CA LEU A 178 -1.67 -9.62 8.16
C LEU A 178 -1.89 -10.78 7.18
N VAL A 179 -3.15 -11.17 7.03
CA VAL A 179 -3.60 -12.01 5.92
C VAL A 179 -4.06 -11.15 4.74
N GLU A 180 -4.22 -11.75 3.56
CA GLU A 180 -4.55 -11.05 2.32
C GLU A 180 -5.77 -10.11 2.44
N ARG A 181 -6.84 -10.58 3.11
CA ARG A 181 -8.06 -9.77 3.27
C ARG A 181 -7.89 -8.60 4.25
N GLU A 182 -7.07 -8.77 5.28
CA GLU A 182 -6.70 -7.69 6.20
C GLU A 182 -5.80 -6.66 5.54
N PHE A 183 -4.91 -7.09 4.65
CA PHE A 183 -4.11 -6.20 3.82
C PHE A 183 -4.99 -5.30 2.95
N TYR A 184 -6.00 -5.85 2.28
CA TYR A 184 -6.93 -5.03 1.48
C TYR A 184 -7.78 -4.08 2.31
N ALA A 185 -8.15 -4.47 3.53
CA ALA A 185 -8.81 -3.55 4.44
C ALA A 185 -7.85 -2.44 4.91
N LEU A 186 -6.60 -2.78 5.24
CA LEU A 186 -5.58 -1.81 5.66
C LEU A 186 -5.34 -0.74 4.58
N ILE A 187 -5.32 -1.13 3.30
CA ILE A 187 -5.25 -0.23 2.14
C ILE A 187 -6.37 0.83 2.19
N VAL A 188 -7.57 0.49 2.67
CA VAL A 188 -8.67 1.46 2.84
C VAL A 188 -8.48 2.28 4.11
N LEU A 189 -8.09 1.64 5.21
CA LEU A 189 -7.96 2.30 6.51
C LEU A 189 -6.92 3.41 6.48
N VAL A 190 -5.77 3.19 5.84
CA VAL A 190 -4.72 4.22 5.73
C VAL A 190 -5.16 5.42 4.89
N MET A 191 -6.14 5.24 4.00
CA MET A 191 -6.73 6.33 3.23
C MET A 191 -7.62 7.22 4.10
N GLY A 192 -8.29 6.65 5.10
CA GLY A 192 -9.18 7.38 6.01
C GLY A 192 -8.45 8.28 7.02
N GLU A 193 -7.15 8.08 7.23
CA GLU A 193 -6.32 8.89 8.13
C GLU A 193 -5.74 10.13 7.41
N LEU A 194 -6.61 10.95 6.81
CA LEU A 194 -6.18 12.19 6.16
C LEU A 194 -5.66 13.20 7.19
N ASP A 195 -4.62 13.95 6.84
CA ASP A 195 -4.26 15.13 7.60
C ASP A 195 -5.40 16.16 7.51
N THR A 196 -5.87 16.62 8.67
CA THR A 196 -6.93 17.64 8.80
C THR A 196 -6.54 18.97 8.15
N SER A 197 -5.24 19.18 7.89
CA SER A 197 -4.72 20.32 7.15
C SER A 197 -4.98 20.27 5.63
N CYS A 198 -5.39 19.11 5.08
CA CYS A 198 -5.51 18.91 3.62
C CYS A 198 -6.62 19.72 2.94
N GLY A 199 -7.51 20.40 3.70
CA GLY A 199 -8.53 21.28 3.14
C GLY A 199 -9.56 20.57 2.25
N VAL A 200 -9.82 19.28 2.50
CA VAL A 200 -10.84 18.50 1.79
C VAL A 200 -12.25 18.88 2.28
N SER A 201 -13.25 18.72 1.41
CA SER A 201 -14.65 19.02 1.76
C SER A 201 -15.23 18.03 2.77
N GLU A 202 -16.30 18.42 3.46
CA GLU A 202 -17.08 17.52 4.32
C GLU A 202 -17.66 16.34 3.52
N GLU A 203 -18.06 16.56 2.27
CA GLU A 203 -18.53 15.49 1.39
C GLU A 203 -17.44 14.44 1.16
N ALA A 204 -16.20 14.86 0.90
CA ALA A 204 -15.06 13.95 0.76
C ALA A 204 -14.79 13.15 2.04
N LEU A 205 -14.85 13.81 3.21
CA LEU A 205 -14.69 13.16 4.51
C LEU A 205 -15.77 12.09 4.75
N VAL A 206 -17.03 12.40 4.44
CA VAL A 206 -18.14 11.43 4.53
C VAL A 206 -17.91 10.23 3.61
N LEU A 207 -17.36 10.43 2.41
CA LEU A 207 -17.03 9.34 1.50
C LEU A 207 -15.90 8.45 2.05
N LEU A 208 -14.88 9.04 2.66
CA LEU A 208 -13.77 8.32 3.31
C LEU A 208 -14.26 7.49 4.50
N ASP A 209 -15.05 8.09 5.37
CA ASP A 209 -15.68 7.40 6.51
C ASP A 209 -16.55 6.24 6.06
N ARG A 210 -17.30 6.42 4.96
CA ARG A 210 -18.10 5.34 4.39
C ARG A 210 -17.22 4.18 3.92
N TYR A 211 -16.12 4.45 3.20
CA TYR A 211 -15.21 3.39 2.77
C TYR A 211 -14.53 2.69 3.95
N ARG A 212 -14.12 3.44 4.98
CA ARG A 212 -13.57 2.90 6.23
C ARG A 212 -14.57 1.96 6.91
N GLN A 213 -15.83 2.38 7.03
CA GLN A 213 -16.89 1.59 7.63
C GLN A 213 -17.16 0.31 6.81
N GLU A 214 -17.29 0.42 5.49
CA GLU A 214 -17.47 -0.73 4.59
C GLU A 214 -16.32 -1.74 4.70
N ALA A 215 -15.07 -1.28 4.87
CA ALA A 215 -13.91 -2.15 5.04
C ALA A 215 -13.95 -2.90 6.38
N LEU A 216 -14.32 -2.21 7.47
CA LEU A 216 -14.45 -2.81 8.80
C LEU A 216 -15.60 -3.82 8.85
N GLU A 217 -16.76 -3.50 8.29
CA GLU A 217 -17.89 -4.44 8.16
C GLU A 217 -17.51 -5.67 7.34
N GLY A 218 -16.78 -5.47 6.23
CA GLY A 218 -16.25 -6.54 5.41
C GLY A 218 -15.30 -7.47 6.18
N LEU A 219 -14.45 -6.91 7.04
CA LEU A 219 -13.58 -7.70 7.92
C LEU A 219 -14.36 -8.47 8.99
N GLN A 220 -15.33 -7.83 9.64
CA GLN A 220 -16.16 -8.48 10.65
C GLN A 220 -16.91 -9.68 10.05
N CYS A 221 -17.53 -9.48 8.88
CA CYS A 221 -18.18 -10.55 8.12
C CYS A 221 -17.20 -11.69 7.80
N TYR A 222 -15.98 -11.37 7.36
CA TYR A 222 -14.95 -12.36 7.07
C TYR A 222 -14.56 -13.16 8.32
N TYR A 223 -14.29 -12.49 9.44
CA TYR A 223 -13.90 -13.18 10.67
C TYR A 223 -15.01 -14.09 11.21
N GLN A 224 -16.26 -13.62 11.20
CA GLN A 224 -17.39 -14.39 11.71
C GLN A 224 -17.77 -15.54 10.78
N ASN A 225 -17.96 -15.26 9.49
CA ASN A 225 -18.60 -16.20 8.58
C ASN A 225 -17.60 -17.15 7.92
N GLU A 226 -16.36 -16.71 7.65
CA GLU A 226 -15.38 -17.55 6.96
C GLU A 226 -14.37 -18.18 7.94
N LEU A 227 -13.94 -17.45 8.97
CA LEU A 227 -13.02 -17.99 9.97
C LEU A 227 -13.71 -18.58 11.21
N GLY A 228 -15.03 -18.35 11.38
CA GLY A 228 -15.76 -18.84 12.54
C GLY A 228 -15.31 -18.22 13.87
N LEU A 229 -14.68 -17.03 13.84
CA LEU A 229 -14.16 -16.37 15.03
C LEU A 229 -15.30 -15.68 15.79
N THR A 230 -15.48 -16.05 17.05
CA THR A 230 -16.40 -15.37 17.98
C THR A 230 -15.77 -14.13 18.59
N ASP A 231 -14.45 -14.14 18.80
CA ASP A 231 -13.67 -13.00 19.26
C ASP A 231 -12.55 -12.70 18.25
N PHE A 232 -12.69 -11.57 17.57
CA PHE A 232 -11.72 -11.01 16.63
C PHE A 232 -11.22 -9.63 17.06
N SER A 233 -11.54 -9.21 18.30
CA SER A 233 -11.19 -7.89 18.85
C SER A 233 -9.68 -7.64 18.81
N THR A 234 -8.89 -8.64 19.19
CA THR A 234 -7.41 -8.56 19.16
C THR A 234 -6.88 -8.37 17.74
N ARG A 235 -7.48 -9.02 16.73
CA ARG A 235 -7.04 -8.86 15.32
C ARG A 235 -7.35 -7.46 14.80
N ILE A 236 -8.56 -6.96 15.07
CA ILE A 236 -8.93 -5.58 14.72
C ILE A 236 -8.03 -4.58 15.47
N GLY A 237 -7.80 -4.79 16.76
CA GLY A 237 -6.91 -3.94 17.56
C GLY A 237 -5.51 -3.86 16.97
N ASN A 238 -4.91 -5.01 16.63
CA ASN A 238 -3.60 -5.04 15.98
C ASN A 238 -3.61 -4.33 14.61
N LEU A 239 -4.69 -4.45 13.83
CA LEU A 239 -4.83 -3.77 12.55
C LEU A 239 -4.93 -2.25 12.71
N MET A 240 -5.68 -1.78 13.72
CA MET A 240 -5.78 -0.35 14.03
C MET A 240 -4.47 0.22 14.56
N SER A 241 -3.77 -0.51 15.43
CA SER A 241 -2.44 -0.10 15.88
C SER A 241 -1.44 0.00 14.74
N LEU A 242 -1.51 -0.93 13.77
CA LEU A 242 -0.70 -0.85 12.57
C LEU A 242 -1.07 0.34 11.68
N ASN A 243 -2.37 0.60 11.48
CA ASN A 243 -2.85 1.77 10.75
C ASN A 243 -2.31 3.08 11.35
N HIS A 244 -2.36 3.20 12.68
CA HIS A 244 -1.83 4.35 13.39
C HIS A 244 -0.31 4.46 13.26
N ALA A 245 0.44 3.37 13.41
CA ALA A 245 1.89 3.38 13.21
C ALA A 245 2.28 3.87 11.81
N ILE A 246 1.54 3.47 10.77
CA ILE A 246 1.77 3.94 9.39
C ILE A 246 1.56 5.45 9.27
N GLN A 247 0.56 5.99 9.96
CA GLN A 247 0.30 7.43 9.98
C GLN A 247 1.47 8.18 10.63
N GLU A 248 1.94 7.73 11.79
CA GLU A 248 3.08 8.34 12.48
C GLU A 248 4.36 8.26 11.63
N CYS A 249 4.60 7.13 10.96
CA CYS A 249 5.76 6.98 10.07
C CYS A 249 5.77 7.99 8.92
N LYS A 250 4.60 8.46 8.47
CA LYS A 250 4.49 9.48 7.41
C LYS A 250 4.74 10.90 7.94
N SER A 251 4.38 11.16 9.20
CA SER A 251 4.46 12.49 9.82
C SER A 251 5.87 12.91 10.26
N LEU A 252 6.81 11.96 10.29
CA LEU A 252 8.22 12.15 10.65
C LEU A 252 9.09 12.45 9.42
#